data_AF-A0A530RG20-F1
#
_entry.id   AF-A0A530RG20-F1
#
_cell.length_a   1.000
_cell.length_b   1.000
_cell.length_c   1.000
_cell.angle_alpha   90.00
_cell.angle_beta   90.00
_cell.angle_gamma   90.00
#
_symmetry.space_group_name_H-M   'P 1'
#
loop_
_entity.id
_entity.type
_entity.pdbx_description
1 polymer ?
#
loop_
_entity_poly.entity_id
_entity_poly.type
_entity_poly.pdbx_seq_one_letter_code
_entity_poly.pdbx_strand_id
1 'polypeptide(L)' 'QWLASRGYAVLSVNFRGSTGFGKAFTNAADREWGGRMQDDLDDGVAWAVKEGIADPDRVGLFGASYGGYPA' A
#
# COMPACT_ATOMS: atom_id res chain seq x y z
N GLN A 1 -14.49 -4.76 0.88
CA GLN A 1 -15.58 -5.22 -0.02
C GLN A 1 -16.50 -4.08 -0.50
N TRP A 2 -16.81 -3.07 0.33
CA TRP A 2 -17.70 -1.96 -0.07
C TRP A 2 -17.25 -1.17 -1.32
N LEU A 3 -15.95 -0.91 -1.47
CA LEU A 3 -15.37 -0.24 -2.64
C LEU A 3 -15.40 -1.12 -3.90
N ALA A 4 -14.97 -2.38 -3.76
CA ALA A 4 -14.98 -3.35 -4.85
C ALA A 4 -16.38 -3.54 -5.45
N SER A 5 -17.42 -3.60 -4.61
CA SER A 5 -18.80 -3.71 -5.07
C SER A 5 -19.33 -2.47 -5.80
N ARG A 6 -18.55 -1.37 -5.85
CA ARG A 6 -18.89 -0.11 -6.51
C ARG A 6 -17.99 0.18 -7.72
N GLY A 7 -17.23 -0.83 -8.17
CA GLY A 7 -16.43 -0.76 -9.38
C GLY A 7 -15.00 -0.25 -9.18
N TYR A 8 -14.52 -0.18 -7.95
CA TYR A 8 -13.11 0.14 -7.67
C TYR A 8 -12.28 -1.14 -7.61
N ALA A 9 -11.11 -1.14 -8.25
CA ALA A 9 -10.06 -2.09 -7.91
C ALA A 9 -9.51 -1.72 -6.51
N VAL A 10 -9.36 -2.70 -5.62
CA VAL A 10 -8.86 -2.48 -4.25
C VAL A 10 -7.62 -3.35 -4.05
N LEU A 11 -6.49 -2.70 -3.83
CA LEU A 11 -5.23 -3.34 -3.49
C LEU A 11 -4.94 -3.13 -2.00
N SER A 12 -4.61 -4.20 -1.29
CA SER A 12 -4.18 -4.16 0.11
C SER A 12 -2.76 -4.73 0.19
N VAL A 13 -1.78 -3.86 0.45
CA VAL A 13 -0.36 -4.23 0.45
C VAL A 13 0.12 -4.40 1.89
N ASN A 14 0.78 -5.52 2.18
CA ASN A 14 1.58 -5.67 3.38
C ASN A 14 2.96 -5.06 3.13
N PHE A 15 3.10 -3.76 3.37
CA PHE A 15 4.37 -3.04 3.25
C PHE A 15 5.36 -3.43 4.36
N ARG A 16 6.64 -3.09 4.20
CA ARG A 16 7.69 -3.35 5.20
C ARG A 16 7.28 -2.79 6.57
N GLY A 17 7.49 -3.55 7.63
CA GLY A 17 6.90 -3.24 8.94
C GLY A 17 5.66 -4.04 9.28
N SER A 18 4.98 -4.64 8.28
CA SER A 18 3.86 -5.53 8.54
C SER A 18 4.32 -6.78 9.32
N THR A 19 3.43 -7.28 10.17
CA THR A 19 3.66 -8.49 10.97
C THR A 19 3.42 -9.76 10.14
N GLY A 20 4.01 -10.89 10.54
CA GLY A 20 3.78 -12.20 9.89
C GLY A 20 4.83 -12.61 8.85
N PHE A 21 5.78 -11.72 8.52
CA PHE A 21 6.84 -11.96 7.52
C PHE A 21 8.25 -12.07 8.14
N GLY A 22 8.32 -12.25 9.47
CA GLY A 22 9.57 -12.38 10.22
C GLY A 22 10.17 -11.05 10.70
N LYS A 23 11.10 -11.14 11.66
CA LYS A 23 11.66 -9.97 12.36
C LYS A 23 12.34 -8.98 11.42
N ALA A 24 13.06 -9.47 10.40
CA ALA A 24 13.75 -8.60 9.45
C ALA A 24 12.76 -7.71 8.68
N PHE A 25 11.63 -8.27 8.25
CA PHE A 25 10.61 -7.51 7.52
C PHE A 25 9.88 -6.52 8.43
N THR A 26 9.57 -6.91 9.66
CA THR A 26 8.94 -6.02 10.65
C THR A 26 9.88 -4.86 11.05
N ASN A 27 11.17 -5.14 11.27
CA ASN A 27 12.13 -4.11 11.66
C ASN A 27 12.58 -3.21 10.49
N ALA A 28 12.28 -3.57 9.25
CA ALA A 28 12.63 -2.76 8.08
C ALA A 28 11.87 -1.41 8.02
N ALA A 29 10.84 -1.24 8.85
CA ALA A 29 10.15 0.03 9.05
C ALA A 29 10.84 0.95 10.07
N ASP A 30 11.80 0.46 10.85
CA ASP A 30 12.41 1.25 11.92
C ASP A 30 13.10 2.50 11.34
N ARG A 31 12.65 3.68 11.81
CA ARG A 31 13.09 5.01 11.34
C ARG A 31 12.68 5.38 9.92
N GLU A 32 11.77 4.61 9.31
CA GLU A 32 11.29 4.81 7.93
C GLU A 32 9.78 5.08 7.87
N TRP A 33 9.21 5.54 8.99
CA TRP A 33 7.79 5.90 9.06
C TRP A 33 7.56 7.14 8.19
N GLY A 34 6.70 7.03 7.18
CA GLY A 34 6.58 8.05 6.14
C GLY A 34 7.74 8.15 5.16
N GLY A 35 8.75 7.28 5.29
CA GLY A 35 9.88 7.17 4.37
C GLY A 35 9.67 5.95 3.47
N ARG A 36 10.63 5.03 3.46
CA ARG A 36 10.65 3.87 2.54
C ARG A 36 9.47 2.91 2.64
N MET A 37 8.60 3.07 3.63
CA MET A 37 7.33 2.35 3.70
C MET A 37 6.32 2.83 2.65
N GLN A 38 6.40 4.11 2.24
CA GLN A 38 5.58 4.67 1.16
C GLN A 38 6.00 4.12 -0.20
N ASP A 39 7.31 3.94 -0.42
CA ASP A 39 7.84 3.31 -1.64
C ASP A 39 7.19 1.94 -1.92
N ASP A 40 6.93 1.14 -0.88
CA ASP A 40 6.26 -0.17 -1.06
C ASP A 40 4.80 -0.04 -1.56
N LEU A 41 4.13 1.07 -1.22
CA LEU A 41 2.79 1.37 -1.71
C LEU A 41 2.83 1.87 -3.15
N ASP A 42 3.78 2.78 -3.44
CA ASP A 42 4.01 3.30 -4.79
C ASP A 42 4.39 2.20 -5.77
N ASP A 43 5.26 1.27 -5.35
CA ASP A 43 5.61 0.06 -6.11
C ASP A 43 4.38 -0.83 -6.35
N GLY A 44 3.49 -0.94 -5.36
CA GLY A 44 2.22 -1.65 -5.49
C GLY A 44 1.29 -1.01 -6.54
N VAL A 45 1.20 0.31 -6.56
CA VAL A 45 0.45 1.07 -7.58
C VAL A 45 1.09 0.90 -8.95
N ALA A 46 2.41 1.06 -9.05
CA ALA A 46 3.15 0.91 -10.30
C ALA A 46 2.97 -0.49 -10.90
N TRP A 47 2.98 -1.52 -10.05
CA TRP A 47 2.66 -2.88 -10.46
C TRP A 47 1.22 -2.99 -10.99
N ALA A 48 0.23 -2.45 -10.27
CA ALA A 48 -1.16 -2.52 -10.70
C ALA A 48 -1.42 -1.78 -12.02
N VAL A 49 -0.75 -0.65 -12.26
CA VAL A 49 -0.79 0.07 -13.54
C VAL A 49 -0.14 -0.75 -14.64
N LYS A 50 1.04 -1.32 -14.39
CA LYS A 50 1.76 -2.15 -15.38
C LYS A 50 0.94 -3.36 -15.83
N GLU A 51 0.23 -4.01 -14.91
CA GLU A 51 -0.63 -5.15 -15.21
C GLU A 51 -1.98 -4.75 -15.84
N GLY A 52 -2.23 -3.44 -16.03
CA GLY A 52 -3.48 -2.94 -16.61
C GLY A 52 -4.69 -3.02 -15.68
N ILE A 53 -4.46 -3.19 -14.37
CA ILE A 53 -5.50 -3.28 -13.34
C ILE A 53 -5.95 -1.88 -12.89
N ALA A 54 -5.02 -0.93 -12.83
CA ALA A 54 -5.27 0.44 -12.38
C ALA A 54 -5.01 1.46 -13.50
N ASP A 55 -5.85 2.51 -13.52
CA ASP A 55 -5.65 3.70 -14.34
C ASP A 55 -4.75 4.68 -13.56
N PRO A 56 -3.58 5.09 -14.09
CA PRO A 56 -2.64 5.94 -13.38
C PRO A 56 -3.22 7.30 -12.98
N ASP A 57 -4.22 7.81 -13.70
CA ASP A 57 -4.87 9.10 -13.41
C ASP A 57 -6.00 8.97 -12.36
N ARG A 58 -6.30 7.74 -11.91
CA ARG A 58 -7.44 7.43 -11.03
C ARG A 58 -7.03 6.56 -9.84
N VAL A 59 -5.93 6.92 -9.19
CA VAL A 59 -5.44 6.26 -7.98
C VAL A 59 -5.83 7.09 -6.74
N GLY A 60 -6.27 6.41 -5.69
CA GLY A 60 -6.52 7.01 -4.39
C GLY A 60 -6.00 6.13 -3.26
N LEU A 61 -5.41 6.73 -2.25
CA LEU A 61 -4.99 6.05 -1.02
C LEU A 61 -6.08 6.19 0.04
N PHE A 62 -6.27 5.14 0.83
CA PHE A 62 -7.25 5.12 1.91
C PHE A 62 -6.76 4.24 3.06
N GLY A 63 -6.80 4.77 4.28
CA GLY A 63 -6.46 4.00 5.47
C GLY A 63 -6.86 4.70 6.77
N ALA A 64 -6.75 3.95 7.86
CA ALA A 64 -7.02 4.43 9.22
C ALA A 64 -5.83 4.12 10.13
N SER A 65 -5.70 4.87 11.24
CA SER A 65 -4.53 4.79 12.14
C SER A 65 -3.24 5.06 11.36
N TYR A 66 -2.21 4.23 11.49
CA TYR A 66 -0.97 4.38 10.72
C TYR A 66 -1.23 4.34 9.20
N GLY A 67 -2.23 3.58 8.74
CA GLY A 67 -2.61 3.56 7.33
C GLY A 67 -3.17 4.89 6.82
N GLY A 68 -3.51 5.84 7.70
CA GLY A 68 -3.87 7.21 7.32
C GLY A 68 -2.67 8.16 7.22
N TYR A 69 -1.48 7.75 7.67
CA TYR A 69 -0.25 8.54 7.54
C TYR A 69 0.26 8.62 6.09
N PRO A 70 0.23 7.53 5.30
CA PRO A 70 0.54 7.58 3.87
C PRO A 70 -0.68 7.85 2.97
N ALA A 71 -1.86 8.15 3.53
CA ALA A 71 -3.11 8.32 2.78
C ALA A 71 -3.37 9.76 2.33
#